data_AF-A0AAD2CLN4-F1
#
_entry.id   AF-A0AAD2CLN4-F1
#
_cell.length_a   1.000
_cell.length_b   1.000
_cell.length_c   1.000
_cell.angle_alpha   90.00
_cell.angle_beta   90.00
_cell.angle_gamma   90.00
#
_symmetry.space_group_name_H-M   'P 1'
#
loop_
_entity.id
_entity.type
_entity.pdbx_description
1 polymer ?
#
loop_
_entity_poly.entity_id
_entity_poly.type
_entity_poly.pdbx_seq_one_letter_code
_entity_poly.pdbx_strand_id
1 'polypeptide(L)'
;MREKFFVYQSALVLQEAPSFVGAEHRVQSMNMYCAGILFNTAILHHQKSIKTGISASMHRAEQLYQTSLQIIVGLPRSNDTVTLIALAATNNLAQIEFENGLVVQASERLRFLVHLLCSLENTAGRVFAVDEFYGVLSNTLLANGVSLSPAA
;
A
#
# COMPACT_ATOMS: atom_id res chain seq x y z
N MET A 1 -12.01 -11.49 -20.09
CA MET A 1 -11.82 -10.10 -19.62
C MET A 1 -10.66 -10.16 -18.63
N ARG A 2 -9.50 -9.52 -18.86
CA ARG A 2 -8.43 -9.54 -17.84
C ARG A 2 -8.91 -8.67 -16.69
N GLU A 3 -9.16 -9.29 -15.53
CA GLU A 3 -9.48 -8.54 -14.31
C GLU A 3 -8.32 -7.59 -14.02
N LYS A 4 -8.62 -6.29 -13.96
CA LYS A 4 -7.63 -5.26 -13.72
C LYS A 4 -7.48 -5.13 -12.21
N PHE A 5 -6.32 -5.49 -11.69
CA PHE A 5 -5.94 -5.14 -10.32
C PHE A 5 -6.09 -3.63 -10.13
N PHE A 6 -6.72 -3.22 -9.03
CA PHE A 6 -6.77 -1.83 -8.63
C PHE A 6 -5.38 -1.37 -8.18
N VAL A 7 -4.87 -0.30 -8.77
CA VAL A 7 -3.63 0.34 -8.32
C VAL A 7 -4.00 1.62 -7.58
N TYR A 8 -3.56 1.74 -6.34
CA TYR A 8 -3.73 2.98 -5.59
C TYR A 8 -2.77 4.04 -6.15
N GLN A 9 -3.30 5.20 -6.54
CA GLN A 9 -2.55 6.22 -7.27
C GLN A 9 -2.61 7.62 -6.63
N SER A 10 -3.38 7.79 -5.56
CA SER A 10 -3.57 9.08 -4.92
C SER A 10 -2.35 9.44 -4.07
N ALA A 11 -1.78 10.62 -4.31
CA ALA A 11 -0.68 11.11 -3.49
C ALA A 11 -1.18 11.34 -2.05
N LEU A 12 -0.37 10.91 -1.09
CA LEU A 12 -0.64 11.14 0.31
C LEU A 12 -0.40 12.61 0.65
N VAL A 13 -1.42 13.25 1.21
CA VAL A 13 -1.31 14.62 1.73
C VAL A 13 -0.82 14.54 3.16
N LEU A 14 0.43 14.96 3.37
CA LEU A 14 1.04 15.00 4.69
C LEU A 14 0.43 16.16 5.49
N GLN A 15 -0.32 15.83 6.53
CA GLN A 15 -0.86 16.83 7.45
C GLN A 15 0.24 17.33 8.40
N GLU A 16 0.12 18.58 8.83
CA GLU A 16 1.02 19.12 9.86
C GLU A 16 0.88 18.29 11.14
N ALA A 17 2.03 17.90 11.68
CA ALA A 17 2.12 17.18 12.92
C ALA A 17 1.56 18.07 14.03
N PRO A 18 0.69 17.55 14.91
CA PRO A 18 0.38 18.26 16.13
C PRO A 18 1.68 18.67 16.82
N SER A 19 1.72 19.84 17.45
CA SER A 19 2.91 20.33 18.14
C SER A 19 3.33 19.35 19.24
N PHE A 20 4.25 18.45 18.93
CA PHE A 20 4.60 17.36 19.84
C PHE A 20 5.66 17.80 20.85
N VAL A 21 5.37 17.60 22.13
CA VAL A 21 6.33 17.79 23.23
C VAL A 21 7.00 16.44 23.51
N GLY A 22 8.28 16.30 23.14
CA GLY A 22 9.09 15.11 23.45
C GLY A 22 9.95 14.62 22.28
N ALA A 23 11.11 14.04 22.58
CA ALA A 23 12.05 13.56 21.56
C ALA A 23 11.51 12.36 20.76
N GLU A 24 10.80 11.44 21.43
CA GLU A 24 10.25 10.24 20.78
C GLU A 24 9.16 10.59 19.75
N HIS A 25 8.24 11.48 20.11
CA HIS A 25 7.18 11.93 19.18
C HIS A 25 7.75 12.66 17.96
N ARG A 26 8.85 13.40 18.11
CA ARG A 26 9.56 14.01 16.96
C ARG A 26 10.13 12.96 16.01
N VAL A 27 10.77 11.91 16.56
CA VAL A 27 11.31 10.82 15.75
C VAL A 27 10.20 10.07 15.03
N GLN A 28 9.08 9.77 15.71
CA GLN A 28 7.92 9.13 15.09
C GLN A 28 7.33 9.98 13.96
N SER A 29 7.19 11.29 14.17
CA SER A 29 6.69 12.21 13.15
C SER A 29 7.63 12.28 11.94
N MET A 30 8.94 12.38 12.19
CA MET A 30 9.94 12.37 11.13
C MET A 30 9.90 11.06 10.32
N ASN A 31 9.80 9.91 10.98
CA ASN A 31 9.67 8.61 10.32
C ASN A 31 8.40 8.54 9.48
N MET A 32 7.27 9.02 9.99
CA MET A 32 6.01 9.10 9.25
C MET A 32 6.14 9.97 8.00
N TYR A 33 6.78 11.14 8.10
CA TYR A 33 7.02 12.02 6.96
C TYR A 33 7.96 11.39 5.93
N CYS A 34 9.06 10.80 6.37
CA CYS A 34 9.99 10.08 5.49
C CYS A 34 9.27 8.96 4.74
N ALA A 35 8.46 8.15 5.44
CA ALA A 35 7.68 7.09 4.83
C ALA A 35 6.69 7.64 3.79
N GLY A 36 5.96 8.72 4.10
CA GLY A 36 5.01 9.33 3.19
C GLY A 36 5.66 9.94 1.94
N ILE A 37 6.84 10.57 2.08
CA ILE A 37 7.61 11.08 0.94
C ILE A 37 8.06 9.93 0.03
N LEU A 38 8.59 8.85 0.62
CA LEU A 38 9.00 7.67 -0.13
C LEU A 38 7.82 7.00 -0.83
N PHE A 39 6.68 6.90 -0.15
CA PHE A 39 5.44 6.36 -0.72
C PHE A 39 4.95 7.19 -1.92
N ASN A 40 4.90 8.52 -1.79
CA ASN A 40 4.53 9.40 -2.91
C ASN A 40 5.50 9.29 -4.09
N THR A 41 6.80 9.17 -3.80
CA THR A 41 7.83 8.95 -4.81
C THR A 41 7.64 7.59 -5.50
N ALA A 42 7.24 6.55 -4.76
CA ALA A 42 6.91 5.24 -5.31
C ALA A 42 5.72 5.32 -6.28
N ILE A 43 4.67 6.07 -5.94
CA ILE A 43 3.51 6.30 -6.83
C ILE A 43 3.97 6.92 -8.16
N LEU A 44 4.82 7.95 -8.12
CA LEU A 44 5.32 8.60 -9.34
C LEU A 44 6.09 7.63 -10.23
N HIS A 45 6.96 6.81 -9.65
CA HIS A 45 7.70 5.78 -10.38
C HIS A 45 6.78 4.68 -10.95
N HIS A 46 5.78 4.26 -10.17
CA HIS A 46 4.80 3.25 -10.60
C HIS A 46 3.99 3.77 -11.79
N GLN A 47 3.42 4.98 -11.68
CA GLN A 47 2.69 5.63 -12.77
C GLN A 47 3.55 5.84 -14.01
N LYS A 48 4.81 6.25 -13.84
CA LYS A 48 5.76 6.37 -14.95
C LYS A 48 5.97 5.03 -15.62
N SER A 49 6.14 3.94 -14.86
CA SER A 49 6.31 2.60 -15.43
C SER A 49 5.07 2.14 -16.18
N ILE A 50 3.87 2.29 -15.61
CA ILE A 50 2.60 1.95 -16.29
C ILE A 50 2.46 2.71 -17.62
N LYS A 51 2.82 3.99 -17.65
CA LYS A 51 2.71 4.83 -18.86
C LYS A 51 3.77 4.52 -19.92
N THR A 52 4.98 4.13 -19.53
CA THR A 52 6.14 4.03 -20.43
C THR A 52 6.62 2.62 -20.70
N GLY A 53 6.16 1.64 -19.92
CA GLY A 53 6.66 0.26 -19.93
C GLY A 53 8.09 0.10 -19.38
N ILE A 54 8.69 1.15 -18.80
CA ILE A 54 10.08 1.09 -18.33
C ILE A 54 10.16 0.27 -17.04
N SER A 55 10.72 -0.93 -17.15
CA SER A 55 10.91 -1.87 -16.03
C SER A 55 11.73 -1.28 -14.87
N ALA A 56 12.78 -0.50 -15.16
CA ALA A 56 13.58 0.16 -14.13
C ALA A 56 12.76 1.12 -13.24
N SER A 57 11.71 1.75 -13.79
CA SER A 57 10.80 2.58 -12.99
C SER A 57 9.89 1.73 -12.11
N MET A 58 9.46 0.54 -12.55
CA MET A 58 8.68 -0.38 -11.72
C MET A 58 9.51 -0.88 -10.54
N HIS A 59 10.73 -1.35 -10.81
CA HIS A 59 11.62 -1.82 -9.77
C HIS A 59 11.92 -0.73 -8.73
N ARG A 60 12.07 0.53 -9.18
CA ARG A 60 12.24 1.64 -8.25
C ARG A 60 11.00 1.88 -7.39
N ALA A 61 9.81 1.77 -7.96
CA ALA A 61 8.56 1.88 -7.21
C ALA A 61 8.46 0.78 -6.13
N GLU A 62 8.76 -0.46 -6.50
CA GLU A 62 8.78 -1.61 -5.58
C GLU A 62 9.69 -1.37 -4.37
N GLN A 63 10.95 -0.98 -4.61
CA GLN A 63 11.92 -0.67 -3.53
C GLN A 63 11.42 0.44 -2.60
N LEU A 64 10.83 1.48 -3.16
CA LEU A 64 10.31 2.61 -2.38
C LEU A 64 9.08 2.23 -1.57
N TYR A 65 8.15 1.43 -2.11
CA TYR A 65 7.03 0.88 -1.35
C TYR A 65 7.53 0.01 -0.19
N GLN A 66 8.46 -0.90 -0.43
CA GLN A 66 9.04 -1.76 0.61
C GLN A 66 9.72 -0.92 1.71
N THR A 67 10.51 0.08 1.34
CA THR A 67 11.20 0.96 2.29
C THR A 67 10.20 1.78 3.11
N SER A 68 9.14 2.30 2.49
CA SER A 68 8.07 3.02 3.21
C SER A 68 7.39 2.13 4.24
N LEU A 69 7.13 0.86 3.90
CA LEU A 69 6.57 -0.13 4.83
C LEU A 69 7.52 -0.42 6.00
N GLN A 70 8.82 -0.58 5.74
CA GLN A 70 9.82 -0.85 6.77
C GLN A 70 9.90 0.28 7.81
N ILE A 71 9.86 1.54 7.35
CA ILE A 71 9.92 2.71 8.25
C ILE A 71 8.72 2.75 9.20
N ILE A 72 7.54 2.32 8.75
CA ILE A 72 6.31 2.42 9.55
C ILE A 72 6.01 1.20 10.42
N VAL A 73 6.84 0.14 10.40
CA VAL A 73 6.58 -1.10 11.16
C VAL A 73 6.41 -0.84 12.66
N GLY A 74 7.19 0.07 13.23
CA GLY A 74 7.14 0.42 14.66
C GLY A 74 6.24 1.60 15.00
N LEU A 75 5.51 2.17 14.02
CA LEU A 75 4.68 3.35 14.25
C LEU A 75 3.23 2.96 14.64
N PRO A 76 2.56 3.77 15.48
CA PRO A 76 1.19 3.49 15.88
C PRO A 76 0.23 3.46 14.68
N ARG A 77 -0.51 2.36 14.53
CA ARG A 77 -1.57 2.19 13.51
C ARG A 77 -2.84 2.99 13.80
N SER A 78 -2.94 3.62 14.96
CA SER A 78 -3.99 4.61 15.25
C SER A 78 -3.85 5.89 14.42
N ASN A 79 -2.70 6.09 13.76
CA ASN A 79 -2.47 7.20 12.85
C ASN A 79 -2.94 6.83 11.42
N ASP A 80 -3.87 7.61 10.89
CA ASP A 80 -4.48 7.37 9.58
C ASP A 80 -3.45 7.38 8.43
N THR A 81 -2.40 8.22 8.50
CA THR A 81 -1.31 8.24 7.49
C THR A 81 -0.52 6.95 7.50
N VAL A 82 -0.13 6.47 8.68
CA VAL A 82 0.60 5.21 8.84
C VAL A 82 -0.22 4.04 8.31
N THR A 83 -1.51 4.04 8.59
CA THR A 83 -2.45 3.01 8.15
C THR A 83 -2.69 3.06 6.64
N LEU A 84 -2.88 4.24 6.08
CA LEU A 84 -2.99 4.45 4.63
C LEU A 84 -1.76 3.93 3.89
N ILE A 85 -0.55 4.30 4.34
CA ILE A 85 0.69 3.82 3.71
C ILE A 85 0.75 2.30 3.75
N ALA A 86 0.42 1.67 4.88
CA ALA A 86 0.43 0.21 4.95
C ALA A 86 -0.55 -0.45 3.98
N LEU A 87 -1.79 0.03 3.92
CA LEU A 87 -2.80 -0.55 3.04
C LEU A 87 -2.42 -0.34 1.57
N ALA A 88 -2.14 0.91 1.19
CA ALA A 88 -1.90 1.26 -0.20
C ALA A 88 -0.57 0.69 -0.73
N ALA A 89 0.52 0.73 0.05
CA ALA A 89 1.79 0.16 -0.37
C ALA A 89 1.72 -1.37 -0.45
N THR A 90 1.03 -2.03 0.50
CA THR A 90 0.82 -3.49 0.44
C THR A 90 0.00 -3.87 -0.79
N ASN A 91 -1.08 -3.15 -1.08
CA ASN A 91 -1.90 -3.36 -2.27
C ASN A 91 -1.08 -3.22 -3.57
N ASN A 92 -0.31 -2.14 -3.68
CA ASN A 92 0.48 -1.88 -4.88
C ASN A 92 1.62 -2.89 -5.04
N LEU A 93 2.26 -3.33 -3.95
CA LEU A 93 3.25 -4.42 -4.02
C LEU A 93 2.62 -5.73 -4.46
N ALA A 94 1.45 -6.09 -3.94
CA ALA A 94 0.75 -7.31 -4.36
C ALA A 94 0.46 -7.31 -5.87
N GLN A 95 0.07 -6.16 -6.42
CA GLN A 95 -0.15 -6.01 -7.85
C GLN A 95 1.15 -6.14 -8.66
N ILE A 96 2.25 -5.50 -8.23
CA ILE A 96 3.56 -5.63 -8.89
C ILE A 96 4.03 -7.08 -8.88
N GLU A 97 3.93 -7.74 -7.73
CA GLU A 97 4.30 -9.16 -7.55
C GLU A 97 3.44 -10.05 -8.46
N PHE A 98 2.13 -9.81 -8.54
CA PHE A 98 1.22 -10.55 -9.43
C PHE A 98 1.59 -10.36 -10.90
N GLU A 99 1.88 -9.13 -11.35
CA GLU A 99 2.31 -8.84 -12.73
C GLU A 99 3.65 -9.48 -13.10
N ASN A 100 4.53 -9.64 -12.12
CA ASN A 100 5.81 -10.33 -12.28
C ASN A 100 5.69 -11.87 -12.18
N GLY A 101 4.49 -12.43 -12.01
CA GLY A 101 4.27 -13.86 -11.86
C GLY A 101 4.63 -14.42 -10.48
N LEU A 102 4.89 -13.56 -9.49
CA LEU A 102 5.19 -13.90 -8.10
C LEU A 102 3.88 -14.12 -7.31
N VAL A 103 3.07 -15.07 -7.77
CA VAL A 103 1.67 -15.27 -7.30
C VAL A 103 1.61 -15.61 -5.81
N VAL A 104 2.58 -16.35 -5.27
CA VAL A 104 2.62 -16.73 -3.85
C VAL A 104 2.82 -15.50 -2.98
N GLN A 105 3.81 -14.67 -3.31
CA GLN A 105 4.11 -13.42 -2.60
C GLN A 105 2.93 -12.46 -2.66
N ALA A 106 2.34 -12.29 -3.85
CA ALA A 106 1.16 -11.47 -4.04
C ALA A 106 0.00 -11.95 -3.16
N SER A 107 -0.22 -13.26 -3.09
CA SER A 107 -1.27 -13.86 -2.23
C SER A 107 -1.01 -13.61 -0.75
N GLU A 108 0.23 -13.73 -0.29
CA GLU A 108 0.62 -13.42 1.11
C GLU A 108 0.39 -11.94 1.43
N ARG A 109 0.75 -11.02 0.53
CA ARG A 109 0.46 -9.59 0.65
C ARG A 109 -1.03 -9.32 0.74
N LEU A 110 -1.84 -9.98 -0.09
CA LEU A 110 -3.29 -9.80 -0.08
C LEU A 110 -3.94 -10.36 1.19
N ARG A 111 -3.45 -11.47 1.74
CA ARG A 111 -3.90 -11.95 3.06
C ARG A 111 -3.55 -10.97 4.17
N PHE A 112 -2.33 -10.42 4.15
CA PHE A 112 -1.94 -9.38 5.10
C PHE A 112 -2.80 -8.12 4.95
N LEU A 113 -3.13 -7.74 3.71
CA LEU A 113 -4.03 -6.63 3.40
C LEU A 113 -5.45 -6.86 3.95
N VAL A 114 -5.99 -8.09 3.85
CA VAL A 114 -7.27 -8.45 4.49
C VAL A 114 -7.20 -8.24 6.01
N HIS A 115 -6.14 -8.71 6.66
CA HIS A 115 -5.96 -8.49 8.10
C HIS A 115 -5.93 -6.99 8.45
N LEU A 116 -5.23 -6.18 7.67
CA LEU A 116 -5.23 -4.73 7.86
C LEU A 116 -6.63 -4.13 7.69
N LEU A 117 -7.36 -4.50 6.63
CA LEU A 117 -8.71 -3.99 6.37
C LEU A 117 -9.70 -4.39 7.48
N CYS A 118 -9.63 -5.62 7.98
CA CYS A 118 -10.46 -6.07 9.09
C CYS A 118 -10.20 -5.27 10.38
N SER A 119 -8.98 -4.75 10.58
CA SER A 119 -8.66 -3.92 11.74
C SER A 119 -9.20 -2.47 11.65
N LEU A 120 -9.80 -2.07 10.53
CA LEU A 120 -10.31 -0.71 10.30
C LEU A 120 -11.76 -0.50 10.78
N GLU A 121 -12.24 -1.31 11.72
CA GLU A 121 -13.64 -1.52 12.15
C GLU A 121 -14.62 -0.36 11.93
N ASN A 122 -14.23 0.92 12.13
CA ASN A 122 -15.02 2.11 11.80
C ASN A 122 -14.22 3.31 11.23
N THR A 123 -12.98 3.10 10.80
CA THR A 123 -12.07 4.19 10.37
C THR A 123 -11.80 4.19 8.87
N ALA A 124 -12.29 3.19 8.13
CA ALA A 124 -12.05 3.04 6.70
C ALA A 124 -12.36 4.32 5.88
N GLY A 125 -13.48 4.99 6.17
CA GLY A 125 -13.88 6.24 5.49
C GLY A 125 -13.02 7.46 5.83
N ARG A 126 -12.15 7.39 6.85
CA ARG A 126 -11.14 8.42 7.14
C ARG A 126 -9.82 8.17 6.42
N VAL A 127 -9.54 6.91 6.10
CA VAL A 127 -8.27 6.46 5.52
C VAL A 127 -8.32 6.47 3.99
N PHE A 128 -9.45 6.09 3.39
CA PHE A 128 -9.63 6.02 1.94
C PHE A 128 -10.84 6.81 1.46
N ALA A 129 -10.77 7.31 0.23
CA ALA A 129 -11.99 7.61 -0.51
C ALA A 129 -12.76 6.29 -0.76
N VAL A 130 -14.08 6.37 -0.81
CA VAL A 130 -14.96 5.19 -0.92
C VAL A 130 -14.56 4.29 -2.10
N ASP A 131 -14.27 4.88 -3.26
CA ASP A 131 -13.88 4.14 -4.46
C ASP A 131 -12.53 3.44 -4.31
N GLU A 132 -11.59 4.05 -3.58
CA GLU A 132 -10.26 3.47 -3.32
C GLU A 132 -10.37 2.29 -2.38
N PHE A 133 -11.21 2.39 -1.35
CA PHE A 133 -11.48 1.29 -0.43
C PHE A 133 -12.04 0.07 -1.17
N TYR A 134 -13.05 0.26 -2.03
CA TYR A 134 -13.61 -0.83 -2.83
C TYR A 134 -12.60 -1.38 -3.85
N GLY A 135 -11.74 -0.53 -4.42
CA GLY A 135 -10.64 -0.96 -5.26
C GLY A 135 -9.68 -1.90 -4.53
N VAL A 136 -9.19 -1.49 -3.36
CA VAL A 136 -8.30 -2.30 -2.51
C VAL A 136 -9.00 -3.60 -2.08
N LEU A 137 -10.26 -3.53 -1.68
CA LEU A 137 -11.06 -4.71 -1.32
C LEU A 137 -11.20 -5.68 -2.50
N SER A 138 -11.43 -5.17 -3.72
CA SER A 138 -11.57 -6.00 -4.91
C SER A 138 -10.33 -6.86 -5.17
N ASN A 139 -9.13 -6.29 -5.00
CA ASN A 139 -7.87 -7.04 -5.13
C ASN A 139 -7.75 -8.17 -4.10
N THR A 140 -8.22 -7.96 -2.88
CA THR A 140 -8.23 -9.03 -1.86
C THR A 140 -9.22 -10.14 -2.19
N LEU A 141 -10.34 -9.82 -2.84
CA LEU A 141 -11.31 -10.82 -3.30
C LEU A 141 -10.75 -11.63 -4.47
N LEU A 142 -9.96 -11.01 -5.37
CA LEU A 142 -9.23 -11.73 -6.41
C LEU A 142 -8.29 -12.79 -5.81
N ALA A 143 -7.63 -12.50 -4.70
CA ALA A 143 -6.78 -13.48 -4.00
C ALA A 143 -7.54 -14.71 -3.50
N ASN A 144 -8.79 -14.53 -3.05
CA ASN A 144 -9.65 -15.61 -2.56
C ASN A 144 -10.38 -16.36 -3.69
N GLY A 145 -10.66 -15.68 -4.81
CA GLY A 145 -11.20 -16.27 -6.03
C GLY A 145 -10.19 -17.10 -6.81
N VAL A 146 -8.89 -16.81 -6.66
CA VAL A 146 -7.76 -17.64 -7.16
C VAL A 146 -7.50 -18.83 -6.23
N SER A 147 -8.54 -19.34 -5.53
CA SER A 147 -8.52 -20.71 -5.02
C SER A 147 -8.39 -21.63 -6.23
N LEU A 148 -7.14 -22.00 -6.53
CA LEU A 148 -6.73 -22.91 -7.59
C LEU A 148 -7.75 -24.05 -7.66
N SER A 149 -8.57 -24.03 -8.73
CA SER A 149 -9.21 -25.27 -9.18
C SER A 149 -8.07 -26.26 -9.32
N PRO A 150 -8.05 -27.38 -8.57
CA PRO A 150 -7.00 -28.36 -8.74
C PRO A 150 -7.01 -28.77 -10.21
N ALA A 151 -5.86 -28.66 -10.87
CA ALA A 151 -5.71 -29.17 -12.22
C ALA A 151 -6.11 -30.65 -12.17
N ALA A 152 -7.15 -30.98 -12.94
CA ALA A 152 -7.70 -32.33 -13.08
C ALA A 152 -6.70 -33.27 -13.74
#